data_AF-A0A437MBJ7-F1
#
_entry.id   AF-A0A437MBJ7-F1
#
_cell.length_a   1.000
_cell.length_b   1.000
_cell.length_c   1.000
_cell.angle_alpha   90.00
_cell.angle_beta   90.00
_cell.angle_gamma   90.00
#
_symmetry.space_group_name_H-M   'P 1'
#
loop_
_entity.id
_entity.type
_entity.pdbx_description
1 polymer ?
#
loop_
_entity_poly.entity_id
_entity_poly.type
_entity_poly.pdbx_seq_one_letter_code
_entity_poly.pdbx_strand_id
1 'polypeptide(L)' 'MGSNRASPGIVTLIAAILLPPLGIFLDRGITPAFWLGVVLTIVGWLPGALFAVLLLLIPERIPIR' A
#
# COMPACT_ATOMS: atom_id res chain seq x y z
N MET A 1 11.58 16.49 17.75
CA MET A 1 10.38 15.67 17.45
C MET A 1 10.70 14.72 16.31
N GLY A 2 11.16 13.51 16.62
CA GLY A 2 11.24 12.45 15.62
C GLY A 2 9.83 11.97 15.32
N SER A 3 9.34 12.22 14.12
CA SER A 3 8.10 11.61 13.67
C SER A 3 8.32 10.10 13.63
N ASN A 4 7.64 9.37 14.51
CA ASN A 4 7.41 7.94 14.33
C ASN A 4 6.61 7.77 13.03
N ARG A 5 7.30 7.79 11.89
CA ARG A 5 6.74 7.25 10.67
C ARG A 5 6.49 5.79 10.98
N ALA A 6 5.23 5.36 10.91
CA ALA A 6 4.91 3.94 10.99
C ALA A 6 5.71 3.27 9.87
N SER A 7 6.82 2.61 10.24
CA SER A 7 7.57 1.79 9.30
C SER A 7 6.65 0.65 8.93
N PRO A 8 6.29 0.46 7.64
CA PRO A 8 5.55 -0.72 7.24
C PRO A 8 6.31 -1.93 7.74
N GLY A 9 5.67 -2.72 8.61
CA GLY A 9 6.30 -3.92 9.16
C GLY A 9 6.65 -4.87 8.02
N ILE A 10 7.60 -5.78 8.26
CA ILE A 10 7.97 -6.83 7.28
C ILE A 10 6.71 -7.58 6.79
N VAL A 11 5.76 -7.83 7.70
CA VAL A 11 4.47 -8.46 7.39
C VAL A 11 3.63 -7.60 6.42
N THR A 12 3.55 -6.29 6.65
CA THR A 12 2.84 -5.34 5.76
C THR A 12 3.46 -5.31 4.38
N LEU A 13 4.80 -5.33 4.29
CA LEU A 13 5.52 -5.31 3.03
C LEU A 13 5.34 -6.62 2.24
N ILE A 14 5.41 -7.77 2.93
CA ILE A 14 5.13 -9.08 2.32
C ILE A 14 3.67 -9.14 1.84
N ALA A 15 2.72 -8.66 2.65
CA ALA A 15 1.32 -8.57 2.28
C ALA A 15 1.10 -7.68 1.05
N ALA A 16 1.77 -6.52 0.97
CA ALA A 16 1.68 -5.61 -0.17
C ALA A 16 2.19 -6.20 -1.49
N ILE A 17 3.14 -7.14 -1.42
CA ILE A 17 3.64 -7.84 -2.61
C ILE A 17 2.70 -8.99 -2.96
N LEU A 18 2.36 -9.86 -2.01
CA LEU A 18 1.58 -11.07 -2.27
C LEU A 18 0.12 -10.73 -2.65
N LEU A 19 -0.48 -9.81 -1.91
CA LEU A 19 -1.84 -9.36 -2.10
C LEU A 19 -1.89 -7.84 -1.89
N PRO A 20 -1.61 -7.03 -2.94
CA PRO A 20 -1.48 -5.58 -2.84
C PRO A 20 -2.55 -4.86 -1.99
N PRO A 21 -3.86 -5.16 -2.15
CA PRO A 21 -4.87 -4.52 -1.33
C PRO A 21 -4.77 -4.87 0.16
N LEU A 22 -4.23 -6.03 0.54
CA LEU A 22 -4.03 -6.41 1.94
C LEU A 22 -2.94 -5.57 2.60
N GLY A 23 -1.82 -5.33 1.92
CA GLY A 23 -0.76 -4.45 2.43
C GLY A 23 -1.23 -3.02 2.64
N ILE A 24 -2.04 -2.50 1.70
CA ILE A 24 -2.64 -1.16 1.81
C ILE A 24 -3.66 -1.10 2.94
N PHE A 25 -4.48 -2.14 3.11
CA PHE A 25 -5.44 -2.23 4.21
C PHE A 25 -4.76 -2.24 5.57
N LEU A 26 -3.64 -2.95 5.71
CA LEU A 26 -2.88 -3.00 6.97
C LEU A 26 -2.19 -1.67 7.32
N ASP A 27 -1.84 -0.86 6.32
CA ASP A 27 -1.21 0.46 6.51
C ASP A 27 -2.23 1.59 6.70
N ARG A 28 -3.27 1.64 5.85
CA ARG A 28 -4.21 2.77 5.75
C ARG A 28 -5.66 2.41 6.06
N GLY A 29 -6.01 1.14 6.15
CA GLY A 29 -7.39 0.68 6.29
C GLY A 29 -8.16 0.69 4.96
N ILE A 30 -9.49 0.84 5.03
CA ILE A 30 -10.34 0.90 3.84
C ILE A 30 -10.39 2.33 3.34
N THR A 31 -9.59 2.63 2.31
CA THR A 31 -9.52 3.95 1.70
C THR A 31 -9.58 3.86 0.18
N PRO A 32 -9.71 4.98 -0.57
CA PRO A 32 -9.65 4.95 -2.03
C PRO A 32 -8.37 4.28 -2.57
N ALA A 33 -7.26 4.35 -1.82
CA ALA A 33 -6.03 3.65 -2.18
C ALA A 33 -6.18 2.12 -2.11
N PHE A 34 -6.93 1.60 -1.13
CA PHE A 34 -7.27 0.16 -1.06
C PHE A 34 -8.03 -0.26 -2.31
N TRP A 35 -9.08 0.47 -2.69
CA TRP A 35 -9.89 0.17 -3.87
C TRP A 35 -9.09 0.27 -5.17
N LEU A 36 -8.22 1.27 -5.26
CA LEU A 36 -7.30 1.41 -6.39
C LEU A 36 -6.36 0.19 -6.47
N GLY A 37 -5.82 -0.27 -5.34
CA GLY A 37 -5.03 -1.50 -5.24
C GLY A 37 -5.81 -2.74 -5.69
N VAL A 38 -7.09 -2.85 -5.34
CA VAL A 38 -7.97 -3.95 -5.82
C VAL A 38 -8.13 -3.91 -7.33
N VAL A 39 -8.49 -2.75 -7.91
CA VAL A 39 -8.68 -2.59 -9.35
C VAL A 39 -7.38 -2.88 -10.11
N LEU A 40 -6.26 -2.35 -9.65
CA LEU A 40 -4.94 -2.60 -10.21
C LEU A 40 -4.63 -4.10 -10.19
N THR A 41 -4.86 -4.79 -9.07
CA THR A 41 -4.58 -6.22 -8.94
C THR A 41 -5.46 -7.07 -9.88
N ILE A 42 -6.71 -6.67 -10.11
CA ILE A 42 -7.62 -7.34 -11.06
C ILE A 42 -7.16 -7.14 -12.51
N VAL A 43 -6.69 -5.95 -12.87
CA VAL A 43 -6.16 -5.64 -14.21
C VAL A 43 -4.77 -6.25 -14.42
N GLY A 44 -3.99 -6.42 -13.35
CA GLY A 44 -2.70 -7.09 -13.35
C GLY A 44 -2.01 -6.98 -12.00
N TRP A 45 -1.45 -8.07 -11.51
CA TRP A 45 -0.79 -8.10 -10.20
C TRP A 45 0.41 -7.12 -10.11
N LEU A 46 1.23 -7.04 -11.16
CA LEU A 46 2.44 -6.21 -11.20
C LEU A 46 2.19 -4.71 -10.92
N PRO A 47 1.28 -4.02 -11.64
CA PRO A 47 0.97 -2.62 -11.36
C PRO A 47 0.34 -2.41 -9.97
N GLY A 48 -0.41 -3.39 -9.46
CA GLY A 48 -0.94 -3.36 -8.08
C GLY A 48 0.16 -3.42 -7.02
N ALA A 49 1.12 -4.34 -7.17
CA ALA A 49 2.24 -4.49 -6.24
C ALA A 49 3.13 -3.23 -6.24
N LEU A 50 3.44 -2.66 -7.41
CA LEU A 50 4.24 -1.44 -7.51
C LEU A 50 3.55 -0.25 -6.83
N PHE A 51 2.24 -0.10 -7.08
CA PHE A 51 1.43 0.92 -6.42
C PHE A 51 1.45 0.77 -4.90
N ALA A 52 1.21 -0.45 -4.38
CA ALA A 52 1.23 -0.70 -2.94
C ALA A 52 2.60 -0.41 -2.31
N VAL A 53 3.70 -0.85 -2.94
CA VAL A 53 5.05 -0.59 -2.42
C VAL A 53 5.41 0.89 -2.45
N LEU A 54 5.11 1.62 -3.54
CA LEU A 54 5.34 3.07 -3.62
C LEU A 54 4.52 3.85 -2.60
N LEU A 55 3.28 3.43 -2.38
CA LEU A 55 2.37 4.01 -1.41
C LEU A 55 2.90 3.85 0.03
N LEU A 56 3.48 2.69 0.34
CA LEU A 56 4.10 2.38 1.63
C LEU A 56 5.46 3.06 1.83
N LEU A 57 6.28 3.10 0.79
CA LEU A 57 7.65 3.62 0.86
C LEU A 57 7.71 5.16 0.78
N ILE A 58 6.75 5.76 0.07
CA ILE A 58 6.73 7.20 -0.21
C ILE A 58 5.32 7.80 0.00
N PRO A 59 4.77 7.73 1.23
CA PRO A 59 3.39 8.15 1.50
C PRO A 59 3.13 9.64 1.20
N GLU A 60 4.13 10.51 1.39
CA GLU A 60 4.01 11.97 1.20
C GLU A 60 3.86 12.39 -0.28
N ARG A 61 4.21 11.52 -1.25
CA ARG A 61 4.11 11.84 -2.68
C ARG A 61 2.73 11.51 -3.26
N ILE A 62 1.93 10.74 -2.54
CA ILE A 62 0.67 10.19 -3.03
C ILE A 62 -0.43 10.66 -2.06
N PRO A 63 -1.10 11.80 -2.35
CA PRO A 63 -2.06 12.45 -1.45
C PRO A 63 -3.42 11.74 -1.40
N ILE A 64 -3.43 10.41 -1.49
CA ILE A 64 -4.60 9.55 -1.49
C ILE A 64 -4.61 8.86 -0.12
N ARG A 65 -5.32 9.42 0.86
CA ARG A 65 -5.49 8.80 2.18
C ARG A 65 -6.40 7.61 2.05
#